data_AF-A0A9Q4L438-F1
#
_entry.id   AF-A0A9Q4L438-F1
#
_cell.length_a   1.000
_cell.length_b   1.000
_cell.length_c   1.000
_cell.angle_alpha   90.00
_cell.angle_beta   90.00
_cell.angle_gamma   90.00
#
_symmetry.space_group_name_H-M   'P 1'
#
loop_
_entity.id
_entity.type
_entity.pdbx_description
1 polymer ?
#
loop_
_entity_poly.entity_id
_entity_poly.type
_entity_poly.pdbx_seq_one_letter_code
_entity_poly.pdbx_strand_id
1 'polypeptide(L)'
;MNVQLEITLQNGETTHISGSKRDDWQGLTDPCPECRSCEFDHFRVTGGHYGKQGSSVIMRTDYWSVEQTLFTRCKSCNEILFKHPAFDLLFDPDGENNAVIEM
;
A
#
# COMPACT_ATOMS: atom_id res chain seq x y z
N MET A 1 -11.30 8.91 -7.81
CA MET A 1 -10.17 9.87 -7.71
C MET A 1 -8.84 9.23 -8.05
N ASN A 2 -8.09 9.81 -9.00
CA ASN A 2 -6.72 9.41 -9.33
C ASN A 2 -5.74 10.50 -8.87
N VAL A 3 -4.58 10.10 -8.39
CA VAL A 3 -3.50 10.99 -7.96
C VAL A 3 -2.22 10.56 -8.67
N GLN A 4 -1.49 11.52 -9.21
CA GLN A 4 -0.12 11.33 -9.70
C GLN A 4 0.80 12.24 -8.91
N LEU A 5 1.93 11.69 -8.47
CA LEU A 5 2.97 12.41 -7.75
C LEU A 5 4.27 12.25 -8.52
N GLU A 6 4.95 13.36 -8.78
CA GLU A 6 6.36 13.36 -9.17
C GLU A 6 7.20 13.32 -7.90
N ILE A 7 8.19 12.43 -7.85
CA ILE A 7 9.15 12.35 -6.76
C ILE A 7 10.57 12.44 -7.30
N THR A 8 11.48 12.99 -6.49
CA THR A 8 12.91 13.00 -6.77
C THR A 8 13.60 11.98 -5.87
N LEU A 9 14.32 11.04 -6.48
CA LEU A 9 15.09 10.01 -5.81
C LEU A 9 16.42 10.59 -5.29
N GLN A 10 17.08 9.86 -4.38
CA GLN A 10 18.35 10.30 -3.80
C GLN A 10 19.49 10.44 -4.83
N ASN A 11 19.42 9.72 -5.95
CA ASN A 11 20.36 9.83 -7.06
C ASN A 11 20.09 11.05 -7.97
N GLY A 12 19.06 11.84 -7.68
CA GLY A 12 18.66 13.02 -8.46
C GLY A 12 17.71 12.71 -9.64
N GLU A 13 17.38 11.44 -9.89
CA GLU A 13 16.40 11.08 -10.91
C GLU A 13 14.98 11.41 -10.45
N THR A 14 14.13 11.77 -11.40
CA THR A 14 12.70 12.00 -11.15
C THR A 14 11.90 10.81 -11.67
N THR A 15 10.91 10.38 -10.88
CA THR A 15 9.96 9.34 -11.28
C THR A 15 8.55 9.73 -10.89
N HIS A 16 7.57 9.10 -11.54
CA HIS A 16 6.16 9.35 -11.32
C HIS A 16 5.53 8.13 -10.66
N ILE A 17 4.78 8.37 -9.59
CA ILE A 17 3.99 7.34 -8.92
C ILE A 17 2.52 7.68 -8.95
N SER A 18 1.67 6.65 -8.93
CA SER A 18 0.25 6.83 -9.15
C SER A 18 -0.58 6.12 -8.09
N GLY A 19 -1.58 6.82 -7.58
CA GLY A 19 -2.62 6.24 -6.73
C GLY A 19 -3.99 6.36 -7.38
N SER A 20 -4.88 5.46 -7.02
CA SER A 20 -6.27 5.49 -7.42
C SER A 20 -7.15 5.09 -6.24
N LYS A 21 -8.32 5.72 -6.15
CA LYS A 21 -9.41 5.28 -5.29
C LYS A 21 -10.69 5.44 -6.07
N ARG A 22 -11.51 4.39 -6.11
CA ARG A 22 -12.86 4.50 -6.65
C ARG A 22 -13.75 5.34 -5.74
N ASP A 23 -14.49 6.26 -6.32
CA ASP A 23 -15.36 7.18 -5.57
C ASP A 23 -16.70 6.51 -5.20
N ASP A 24 -17.10 5.49 -5.97
CA ASP A 24 -18.31 4.67 -5.81
C ASP A 24 -18.10 3.43 -4.92
N TRP A 25 -16.96 3.34 -4.22
CA TRP A 25 -16.64 2.24 -3.30
C TRP A 25 -16.02 2.78 -1.99
N GLN A 26 -16.62 2.48 -0.83
CA GLN A 26 -16.18 3.06 0.45
C GLN A 26 -15.26 2.15 1.25
N GLY A 27 -15.23 0.84 0.98
CA GLY A 27 -14.34 -0.08 1.65
C GLY A 27 -14.79 -1.53 1.56
N LEU A 28 -14.10 -2.41 2.28
CA LEU A 28 -14.30 -3.88 2.23
C LEU A 28 -15.70 -4.34 2.65
N THR A 29 -16.49 -3.48 3.29
CA THR A 29 -17.89 -3.75 3.63
C THR A 29 -18.83 -3.61 2.44
N ASP A 30 -18.39 -2.90 1.39
CA ASP A 30 -19.15 -2.69 0.17
C ASP A 30 -18.77 -3.74 -0.88
N PRO A 31 -19.76 -4.31 -1.58
CA PRO A 31 -19.47 -5.21 -2.69
C PRO A 31 -18.72 -4.47 -3.81
N CYS A 32 -17.95 -5.21 -4.60
CA CYS A 32 -17.32 -4.69 -5.79
C CYS A 32 -18.37 -4.01 -6.71
N PRO A 33 -18.16 -2.75 -7.14
CA PRO A 33 -19.10 -2.06 -8.03
C PRO A 33 -19.31 -2.77 -9.38
N GLU A 34 -18.29 -3.45 -9.88
CA GLU A 34 -18.31 -4.10 -11.21
C GLU A 34 -19.00 -5.46 -11.20
N CYS A 35 -18.65 -6.34 -10.26
CA CYS A 35 -19.14 -7.73 -10.25
C CYS A 35 -19.95 -8.12 -9.02
N ARG A 36 -20.18 -7.18 -8.09
CA ARG A 36 -20.93 -7.36 -6.83
C ARG A 36 -20.36 -8.38 -5.84
N SER A 37 -19.19 -8.97 -6.13
CA SER A 37 -18.48 -9.88 -5.22
C SER A 37 -18.00 -9.15 -3.97
N CYS A 38 -17.91 -9.88 -2.85
CA CYS A 38 -17.38 -9.40 -1.57
C CYS A 38 -16.02 -10.04 -1.24
N GLU A 39 -15.36 -10.67 -2.21
CA GLU A 39 -14.01 -11.22 -2.05
C GLU A 39 -12.96 -10.28 -2.65
N PHE A 40 -11.94 -9.94 -1.86
CA PHE A 40 -10.92 -8.96 -2.22
C PHE A 40 -9.52 -9.45 -1.86
N ASP A 41 -8.56 -9.16 -2.74
CA ASP A 41 -7.14 -9.14 -2.39
C ASP A 41 -6.84 -7.77 -1.76
N HIS A 42 -6.42 -7.77 -0.50
CA HIS A 42 -6.25 -6.54 0.28
C HIS A 42 -4.90 -6.51 0.98
N PHE A 43 -4.07 -5.53 0.63
CA PHE A 43 -2.73 -5.38 1.17
C PHE A 43 -2.65 -4.17 2.09
N ARG A 44 -2.13 -4.40 3.28
CA ARG A 44 -1.84 -3.38 4.29
C ARG A 44 -0.40 -3.50 4.74
N VAL A 45 0.15 -2.37 5.17
CA VAL A 45 1.42 -2.31 5.89
C VAL A 45 1.17 -1.78 7.29
N THR A 46 1.98 -2.27 8.22
CA THR A 46 1.99 -1.81 9.60
C THR A 46 3.39 -1.31 9.93
N GLY A 47 3.47 -0.06 10.39
CA GLY A 47 4.71 0.54 10.89
C GLY A 47 4.82 0.39 12.40
N GLY A 48 6.06 0.26 12.90
CA GLY A 48 6.35 0.26 14.33
C GLY A 48 7.70 0.93 14.63
N HIS A 49 7.81 1.61 15.77
CA HIS A 49 9.06 2.21 16.21
C HIS A 49 9.83 1.23 17.10
N TYR A 50 11.08 0.91 16.71
CA TYR A 50 11.95 0.04 17.50
C TYR A 50 12.97 0.89 18.28
N GLY A 51 12.89 0.86 19.61
CA GLY A 51 13.81 1.53 20.50
C GLY A 51 14.67 0.55 21.31
N LYS A 52 15.55 1.09 22.16
CA LYS A 52 16.32 0.30 23.13
C LYS A 52 16.08 0.80 24.54
N GLN A 53 15.92 -0.11 25.49
CA GLN A 53 15.94 0.17 26.92
C GLN A 53 16.98 -0.74 27.57
N GLY A 54 18.10 -0.17 27.99
CA GLY A 54 19.28 -0.96 28.35
C GLY A 54 19.79 -1.78 27.16
N SER A 55 19.95 -3.09 27.34
CA SER A 55 20.36 -4.03 26.29
C SER A 55 19.21 -4.61 25.48
N SER A 56 17.95 -4.34 25.84
CA SER A 56 16.77 -4.93 25.19
C SER A 56 16.24 -4.03 24.07
N VAL A 57 15.91 -4.64 22.94
CA VAL A 57 15.14 -4.00 21.86
C VAL A 57 13.67 -4.04 22.24
N ILE A 58 12.99 -2.89 22.19
CA ILE A 58 11.57 -2.77 22.48
C ILE A 58 10.87 -2.24 21.24
N MET A 59 9.84 -2.97 20.80
CA MET A 59 8.90 -2.46 19.81
C MET A 59 7.86 -1.58 20.52
N ARG A 60 7.78 -0.33 20.09
CA ARG A 60 6.77 0.63 20.52
C ARG A 60 5.82 0.87 19.36
N THR A 61 4.60 0.37 19.50
CA THR A 61 3.52 0.59 18.55
C THR A 61 2.75 1.88 18.87
N ASP A 62 2.87 2.41 20.09
CA ASP A 62 2.17 3.63 20.53
C ASP A 62 2.68 4.92 19.84
N TYR A 63 3.88 4.89 19.28
CA TYR A 63 4.38 5.91 18.36
C TYR A 63 3.98 5.54 16.94
N TRP A 64 2.95 6.21 16.40
CA TRP A 64 2.57 6.06 14.99
C TRP A 64 2.33 4.59 14.61
N SER A 65 1.37 3.91 15.28
CA SER A 65 0.72 2.71 14.72
C SER A 65 0.06 3.08 13.39
N VAL A 66 0.86 3.12 12.32
CA VAL A 66 0.37 3.44 10.98
C VAL A 66 0.04 2.10 10.35
N GLU A 67 -1.21 1.67 10.54
CA GLU A 67 -1.81 0.71 9.63
C GLU A 67 -2.29 1.47 8.40
N GLN A 68 -1.63 1.26 7.27
CA GLN A 68 -2.00 1.92 6.02
C GLN A 68 -2.39 0.86 5.00
N THR A 69 -3.57 1.03 4.38
CA THR A 69 -3.92 0.26 3.19
C THR A 69 -3.07 0.75 2.03
N LEU A 70 -2.47 -0.20 1.30
CA LEU A 70 -1.71 0.10 0.09
C LEU A 70 -2.44 -0.31 -1.18
N PHE A 71 -3.21 -1.40 -1.15
CA PHE A 71 -3.86 -1.92 -2.35
C PHE A 71 -5.11 -2.72 -2.02
N THR A 72 -6.15 -2.56 -2.83
CA THR A 72 -7.34 -3.41 -2.83
C THR A 72 -7.78 -3.71 -4.24
N ARG A 73 -7.94 -5.00 -4.55
CA ARG A 73 -8.46 -5.49 -5.82
C ARG A 73 -9.58 -6.49 -5.58
N CYS A 74 -10.62 -6.47 -6.41
CA CYS A 74 -11.63 -7.52 -6.38
C CYS A 74 -11.04 -8.84 -6.87
N LYS A 75 -11.18 -9.90 -6.08
CA LYS A 75 -10.65 -11.23 -6.43
C LYS A 75 -11.38 -11.85 -7.62
N SER A 76 -12.67 -11.55 -7.79
CA SER A 76 -13.50 -12.16 -8.82
C SER A 76 -13.34 -11.53 -10.20
N CYS A 77 -13.16 -10.21 -10.29
CA CYS A 77 -13.05 -9.50 -11.58
C CYS A 77 -11.72 -8.77 -11.79
N ASN A 78 -10.80 -8.83 -10.82
CA ASN A 78 -9.50 -8.14 -10.84
C ASN A 78 -9.56 -6.61 -10.90
N GLU A 79 -10.72 -6.01 -10.69
CA GLU A 79 -10.86 -4.55 -10.64
C GLU A 79 -10.10 -3.95 -9.46
N ILE A 80 -9.26 -2.93 -9.73
CA ILE A 80 -8.50 -2.20 -8.71
C ILE A 80 -9.43 -1.14 -8.09
N LEU A 81 -9.81 -1.36 -6.83
CA LEU A 81 -10.72 -0.48 -6.11
C LEU A 81 -9.96 0.62 -5.36
N PHE A 82 -8.74 0.32 -4.95
CA PHE A 82 -7.84 1.25 -4.27
C PHE A 82 -6.38 0.87 -4.54
N LYS A 83 -5.56 1.88 -4.87
CA LYS A 83 -4.10 1.79 -4.94
C LYS A 83 -3.52 3.06 -4.32
N HIS A 84 -2.71 2.89 -3.29
CA HIS A 84 -1.95 3.99 -2.71
C HIS A 84 -0.77 4.34 -3.63
N PRO A 85 -0.41 5.63 -3.82
CA PRO A 85 0.73 6.01 -4.67
C PRO A 85 2.04 5.31 -4.32
N ALA A 86 2.30 5.11 -3.02
CA ALA A 86 3.49 4.42 -2.54
C ALA A 86 3.50 2.91 -2.83
N PHE A 87 2.41 2.31 -3.31
CA PHE A 87 2.39 0.90 -3.68
C PHE A 87 3.38 0.61 -4.81
N ASP A 88 3.40 1.47 -5.83
CA ASP A 88 4.34 1.35 -6.96
C ASP A 88 5.80 1.42 -6.43
N LEU A 89 6.12 2.31 -5.48
CA LEU A 89 7.48 2.37 -4.92
C LEU A 89 7.93 1.10 -4.17
N LEU A 90 7.00 0.44 -3.50
CA LEU A 90 7.31 -0.67 -2.60
C LEU A 90 7.24 -2.03 -3.32
N PHE A 91 6.51 -2.12 -4.43
CA PHE A 91 6.14 -3.39 -5.05
C PHE A 91 6.20 -3.39 -6.59
N ASP A 92 6.74 -2.35 -7.24
CA ASP A 92 6.90 -2.33 -8.70
C ASP A 92 7.90 -3.42 -9.17
N PRO A 93 7.46 -4.40 -9.97
CA PRO A 93 8.29 -5.51 -10.44
C PRO A 93 9.27 -5.13 -11.56
N ASP A 94 9.09 -3.97 -12.22
CA ASP A 94 9.96 -3.53 -13.32
C ASP A 94 11.05 -2.52 -12.87
N GLY A 95 10.95 -2.01 -11.64
CA GLY A 95 12.02 -1.26 -10.99
C GLY A 95 13.02 -2.22 -10.35
N GLU A 96 14.32 -1.96 -10.44
CA GLU A 96 15.43 -2.76 -9.89
C GLU A 96 15.44 -2.95 -8.35
N ASN A 97 14.29 -2.84 -7.68
CA ASN A 97 14.11 -3.16 -6.27
C ASN A 97 13.37 -4.49 -6.14
N ASN A 98 14.14 -5.58 -6.25
CA ASN A 98 13.71 -6.92 -5.83
C ASN A 98 13.41 -6.92 -4.31
N ALA A 99 12.22 -6.47 -3.92
CA ALA A 99 11.66 -6.84 -2.62
C ALA A 99 11.14 -8.28 -2.74
N VAL A 100 12.07 -9.24 -2.61
CA VAL A 100 11.70 -10.62 -2.32
C VAL A 100 11.06 -10.61 -0.94
N ILE A 101 9.74 -10.65 -0.87
CA ILE A 101 9.03 -11.01 0.34
C ILE A 101 8.90 -12.52 0.31
N GLU A 102 9.88 -13.21 0.90
CA GLU A 102 9.68 -14.61 1.28
C GLU A 102 8.66 -14.63 2.42
N MET A 103 7.58 -15.39 2.21
CA MET A 103 6.56 -15.68 3.23
C MET A 103 7.04 -16.76 4.19
#